data_AF-A0A059AZQ1-F1
#
_entry.id   AF-A0A059AZQ1-F1
#
_cell.length_a   1.000
_cell.length_b   1.000
_cell.length_c   1.000
_cell.angle_alpha   90.00
_cell.angle_beta   90.00
_cell.angle_gamma   90.00
#
_symmetry.space_group_name_H-M   'P 1'
#
loop_
_entity.id
_entity.type
_entity.pdbx_description
1 polymer ?
#
loop_
_entity_poly.entity_id
_entity_poly.type
_entity_poly.pdbx_seq_one_letter_code
_entity_poly.pdbx_strand_id
1 'polypeptide(L)'
;MACDKSFSSNYMLLSPEKVGVIDLFRILIHSDVGNRKFVDSSGETEESFQRRWIMFVSVLAQKLLLLVAKPLSGIGWAIEFWLNLLSSNQNLGGLLVNCLRGKPVIPHKESESFISIIGNLDKRVELDTRISPGEKEYYAALSMMASKASYENEAYLRTTVTQHWQMEFLGFYDFWNDYLQKTTTQAFMLRDRDTIVVAFRGTEPFNADDWCSDIDLSWYELRHIGKIHGGFMKALGLQRNEGWPKESPETKPLAYYEVRKKLKSLLGENDKVKYVLTGHSLGGALAILFPAILAMHGETGLMERLEGVYTFGQPRVGDD
;
A
#
# COMPACT_ATOMS: atom_id res chain seq x y z
N MET A 1 -2.21 23.59 -11.48
CA MET A 1 -2.09 24.35 -10.22
C MET A 1 -0.81 23.91 -9.51
N ALA A 2 -0.12 24.83 -8.85
CA ALA A 2 1.08 24.53 -8.08
C ALA A 2 0.69 23.73 -6.82
N CYS A 3 1.58 22.84 -6.36
CA CYS A 3 1.37 22.05 -5.15
C CYS A 3 1.38 22.99 -3.93
N ASP A 4 0.35 22.96 -3.08
CA ASP A 4 0.39 23.68 -1.80
C ASP A 4 1.19 22.83 -0.81
N LYS A 5 2.25 23.44 -0.28
CA LYS A 5 3.21 22.80 0.63
C LYS A 5 3.20 23.46 2.00
N SER A 6 2.21 24.30 2.28
CA SER A 6 2.01 25.02 3.55
C SER A 6 1.95 24.08 4.77
N PHE A 7 1.56 22.82 4.56
CA PHE A 7 1.54 21.78 5.59
C PHE A 7 2.92 21.26 6.00
N SER A 8 3.96 21.51 5.20
CA SER A 8 5.32 20.99 5.37
C SER A 8 6.27 22.10 5.76
N SER A 9 7.06 21.89 6.82
CA SER A 9 8.07 22.86 7.26
C SER A 9 9.30 22.89 6.35
N ASN A 10 9.66 21.72 5.80
CA ASN A 10 10.70 21.53 4.81
C ASN A 10 10.32 20.36 3.89
N TYR A 11 10.90 20.24 2.70
CA TYR A 11 10.65 19.13 1.79
C TYR A 11 11.78 18.98 0.76
N MET A 12 11.84 17.79 0.16
CA MET A 12 12.59 17.53 -1.07
C MET A 12 11.76 16.59 -1.94
N LEU A 13 11.37 17.05 -3.13
CA LEU A 13 10.53 16.29 -4.04
C LEU A 13 11.30 16.02 -5.32
N LEU A 14 11.30 14.76 -5.73
CA LEU A 14 11.87 14.31 -6.98
C LEU A 14 10.75 14.08 -7.99
N SER A 15 10.91 14.61 -9.20
CA SER A 15 9.95 14.46 -10.31
C SER A 15 10.59 13.70 -11.48
N PRO A 16 10.63 12.35 -11.46
CA PRO A 16 11.28 11.54 -12.50
C PRO A 16 10.81 11.88 -13.93
N GLU A 17 9.52 12.22 -14.08
CA GLU A 17 8.89 12.61 -15.34
C GLU A 17 9.58 13.83 -16.00
N LYS A 18 10.08 14.76 -15.18
CA LYS A 18 10.73 16.01 -15.64
C LYS A 18 12.23 15.86 -15.88
N VAL A 19 12.81 14.70 -15.56
CA VAL A 19 14.25 14.43 -15.67
C VAL A 19 14.61 14.06 -17.11
N GLY A 20 15.46 14.87 -17.76
CA GLY A 20 16.17 14.44 -18.97
C GLY A 20 17.31 13.48 -18.65
N VAL A 21 17.68 12.60 -19.58
CA VAL A 21 18.79 11.64 -19.40
C VAL A 21 20.10 12.34 -19.03
N ILE A 22 20.43 13.44 -19.72
CA ILE A 22 21.63 14.24 -19.45
C ILE A 22 21.58 14.86 -18.04
N ASP A 23 20.42 15.40 -17.64
CA ASP A 23 20.23 16.02 -16.33
C ASP A 23 20.32 15.00 -15.19
N LEU A 24 19.96 13.74 -15.45
CA LEU A 24 20.15 12.64 -14.52
C LEU A 24 21.64 12.39 -14.27
N PHE A 25 22.48 12.25 -15.31
CA PHE A 25 23.92 12.04 -15.12
C PHE A 25 24.62 13.23 -14.44
N ARG A 26 24.14 14.46 -14.68
CA ARG A 26 24.70 15.67 -14.04
C ARG A 26 24.59 15.65 -12.51
N ILE A 27 23.68 14.88 -11.91
CA ILE A 27 23.60 14.73 -10.44
C ILE A 27 24.85 14.10 -9.85
N LEU A 28 25.56 13.26 -10.61
CA LEU A 28 26.77 12.59 -10.14
C LEU A 28 27.97 13.55 -10.15
N ILE A 29 27.91 14.61 -10.94
CA ILE A 29 29.02 15.56 -11.13
C ILE A 29 28.92 16.74 -10.17
N HIS A 30 27.75 17.38 -10.05
CA HIS A 30 27.59 18.58 -9.22
C HIS A 30 26.86 18.29 -7.89
N SER A 31 27.42 18.80 -6.78
CA SER A 31 26.91 18.67 -5.41
C SER A 31 25.56 19.35 -5.20
N ASP A 32 25.36 20.52 -5.81
CA ASP A 32 24.09 21.25 -5.76
C ASP A 32 23.02 20.52 -6.59
N VAL A 33 21.98 20.04 -5.91
CA VAL A 33 20.80 19.39 -6.51
C VAL A 33 19.62 20.32 -6.76
N GLY A 34 19.58 21.49 -6.14
CA GLY A 34 18.38 22.35 -6.08
C GLY A 34 18.08 23.09 -7.37
N ASN A 35 19.12 23.46 -8.13
CA ASN A 35 18.97 24.18 -9.39
C ASN A 35 18.52 23.30 -10.58
N ARG A 36 17.86 22.16 -10.32
CA ARG A 36 17.46 21.20 -11.36
C ARG A 36 15.95 21.11 -11.47
N LYS A 37 15.44 21.08 -12.71
CA LYS A 37 14.00 21.05 -13.02
C LYS A 37 13.19 19.91 -12.37
N PHE A 38 13.87 18.86 -11.92
CA PHE A 38 13.26 17.68 -11.32
C PHE A 38 13.40 17.60 -9.80
N VAL A 39 14.14 18.53 -9.18
CA VAL A 39 14.30 18.63 -7.73
C VAL A 39 13.56 19.88 -7.28
N ASP A 40 12.69 19.72 -6.31
CA ASP A 40 11.92 20.81 -5.72
C ASP A 40 12.10 20.73 -4.21
N SER A 41 12.83 21.68 -3.61
CA SER A 41 13.20 21.67 -2.20
C SER A 41 13.09 23.06 -1.57
N SER A 42 12.80 23.10 -0.28
CA SER A 42 12.74 24.32 0.54
C SER A 42 13.98 24.57 1.41
N GLY A 43 14.97 23.67 1.40
CA GLY A 43 16.14 23.70 2.28
C GLY A 43 17.47 23.66 1.55
N GLU A 44 18.55 23.27 2.25
CA GLU A 44 19.88 23.11 1.65
C GLU A 44 19.88 22.06 0.54
N THR A 45 20.59 22.40 -0.54
CA THR A 45 20.58 21.62 -1.79
C THR A 45 21.93 20.96 -2.06
N GLU A 46 22.89 21.08 -1.15
CA GLU A 46 24.16 20.38 -1.28
C GLU A 46 24.05 18.97 -0.72
N GLU A 47 24.23 17.99 -1.60
CA GLU A 47 24.10 16.58 -1.24
C GLU A 47 25.43 15.84 -1.39
N SER A 48 25.71 14.97 -0.40
CA SER A 48 26.89 14.10 -0.43
C SER A 48 26.90 13.23 -1.69
N PHE A 49 28.08 12.81 -2.17
CA PHE A 49 28.17 11.95 -3.35
C PHE A 49 27.36 10.65 -3.18
N GLN A 50 27.39 10.05 -1.99
CA GLN A 50 26.60 8.84 -1.69
C GLN A 50 25.10 9.08 -1.87
N ARG A 51 24.57 10.19 -1.34
CA ARG A 51 23.15 10.55 -1.52
C ARG A 51 22.82 10.87 -2.97
N ARG A 52 23.71 11.58 -3.69
CA ARG A 52 23.55 11.85 -5.13
C ARG A 52 23.54 10.57 -5.97
N TRP A 53 24.36 9.59 -5.63
CA TRP A 53 24.35 8.27 -6.25
C TRP A 53 23.04 7.53 -5.99
N ILE A 54 22.54 7.54 -4.75
CA ILE A 54 21.26 6.91 -4.39
C ILE A 54 20.10 7.59 -5.15
N MET A 55 20.09 8.93 -5.23
CA MET A 55 19.12 9.67 -6.04
C MET A 55 19.18 9.30 -7.52
N PHE A 56 20.38 9.19 -8.08
CA PHE A 56 20.58 8.75 -9.46
C PHE A 56 19.95 7.37 -9.71
N VAL A 57 20.29 6.40 -8.86
CA VAL A 57 19.80 5.01 -8.99
C VAL A 57 18.29 4.94 -8.84
N SER A 58 17.72 5.62 -7.85
CA SER A 58 16.26 5.68 -7.63
C SER A 58 15.54 6.26 -8.86
N VAL A 59 15.96 7.43 -9.34
CA VAL A 59 15.30 8.08 -10.49
C VAL A 59 15.47 7.26 -11.78
N LEU A 60 16.64 6.63 -11.96
CA LEU A 60 16.87 5.73 -13.10
C LEU A 60 15.94 4.51 -13.04
N ALA A 61 15.84 3.87 -11.87
CA ALA A 61 14.97 2.73 -11.65
C ALA A 61 13.49 3.08 -11.89
N GLN A 62 13.01 4.23 -11.39
CA GLN A 62 11.65 4.72 -11.66
C GLN A 62 11.40 4.89 -13.16
N LYS A 63 12.34 5.51 -13.90
CA LYS A 63 12.22 5.66 -15.36
C LYS A 63 12.15 4.32 -16.08
N LEU A 64 12.99 3.35 -15.70
CA LEU A 64 12.98 2.03 -16.32
C LEU A 64 11.68 1.29 -16.03
N LEU A 65 11.19 1.32 -14.78
CA LEU A 65 9.92 0.71 -14.38
C LEU A 65 8.73 1.30 -15.15
N LEU A 66 8.65 2.63 -15.26
CA LEU A 66 7.57 3.30 -16.00
C LEU A 66 7.64 3.00 -17.51
N LEU A 67 8.85 2.88 -18.09
CA LEU A 67 9.04 2.48 -19.48
C LEU A 67 8.47 1.08 -19.75
N VAL A 68 8.65 0.15 -18.80
CA VAL A 68 8.21 -1.24 -18.91
C VAL A 68 6.89 -1.52 -18.19
N ALA A 69 6.15 -0.50 -17.74
CA ALA A 69 4.97 -0.70 -16.89
C ALA A 69 3.89 -1.58 -17.55
N LYS A 70 3.57 -1.30 -18.82
CA LYS A 70 2.59 -2.10 -19.59
C LYS A 70 3.06 -3.55 -19.83
N PRO A 71 4.27 -3.82 -20.36
CA PRO A 71 4.72 -5.19 -20.54
C PRO A 71 4.89 -5.93 -19.20
N LEU A 72 5.33 -5.26 -18.13
CA LEU A 72 5.45 -5.84 -16.80
C LEU A 72 4.08 -6.31 -16.28
N SER A 73 3.06 -5.44 -16.35
CA SER A 73 1.69 -5.78 -15.98
C SER A 73 1.13 -6.95 -16.82
N GLY A 74 1.39 -6.96 -18.13
CA GLY A 74 0.97 -8.05 -19.02
C GLY A 74 1.64 -9.39 -18.68
N ILE A 75 2.93 -9.37 -18.33
CA ILE A 75 3.65 -10.56 -17.86
C ILE A 75 3.04 -11.06 -16.54
N GLY A 76 2.79 -10.15 -15.59
CA GLY A 76 2.16 -10.49 -14.32
C GLY A 76 0.80 -11.18 -14.50
N TRP A 77 -0.06 -10.58 -15.33
CA TRP A 77 -1.36 -11.17 -15.68
C TRP A 77 -1.21 -12.56 -16.31
N ALA A 78 -0.27 -12.74 -17.24
CA ALA A 78 -0.05 -14.03 -17.90
C ALA A 78 0.43 -15.11 -16.92
N ILE A 79 1.34 -14.76 -16.01
CA ILE A 79 1.84 -15.66 -14.96
C ILE A 79 0.69 -16.05 -14.02
N GLU A 80 -0.04 -15.08 -13.49
CA GLU A 80 -1.16 -15.35 -12.57
C GLU A 80 -2.26 -16.17 -13.25
N PHE A 81 -2.64 -15.82 -14.47
CA PHE A 81 -3.62 -16.59 -15.23
C PHE A 81 -3.16 -18.04 -15.43
N TRP A 82 -1.90 -18.24 -15.80
CA TRP A 82 -1.34 -19.58 -16.00
C TRP A 82 -1.33 -20.41 -14.71
N LEU A 83 -0.90 -19.82 -13.59
CA LEU A 83 -0.90 -20.49 -12.29
C LEU A 83 -2.32 -20.87 -11.85
N ASN A 84 -3.29 -19.97 -12.02
CA ASN A 84 -4.69 -20.25 -11.70
C ASN A 84 -5.33 -21.26 -12.65
N LEU A 85 -4.94 -21.29 -13.93
CA LEU A 85 -5.42 -22.27 -14.91
C LEU A 85 -4.95 -23.67 -14.51
N LEU A 86 -3.68 -23.81 -14.14
CA LEU A 86 -3.13 -25.07 -13.64
C LEU A 86 -3.81 -25.50 -12.34
N SER A 87 -3.99 -24.57 -11.40
CA SER A 87 -4.63 -24.85 -10.10
C SER A 87 -6.10 -25.29 -10.28
N SER A 88 -6.86 -24.59 -11.11
CA SER A 88 -8.27 -24.90 -11.41
C SER A 88 -8.47 -26.24 -12.11
N ASN A 89 -7.43 -26.75 -12.79
CA ASN A 89 -7.44 -28.04 -13.46
C ASN A 89 -6.57 -29.08 -12.74
N GLN A 90 -6.36 -28.92 -11.42
CA GLN A 90 -5.51 -29.73 -10.55
C GLN A 90 -4.00 -29.62 -10.84
N ASN A 91 -3.58 -29.88 -12.07
CA ASN A 91 -2.20 -29.76 -12.55
C ASN A 91 -2.16 -29.78 -14.09
N LEU A 92 -0.95 -29.76 -14.66
CA LEU A 92 -0.76 -29.80 -16.13
C LEU A 92 -1.40 -31.04 -16.79
N GLY A 93 -1.32 -32.20 -16.15
CA GLY A 93 -1.93 -33.43 -16.65
C GLY A 93 -3.46 -33.35 -16.64
N GLY A 94 -4.04 -32.84 -15.55
CA GLY A 94 -5.48 -32.60 -15.43
C GLY A 94 -5.98 -31.59 -16.47
N LEU A 95 -5.22 -30.52 -16.72
CA LEU A 95 -5.51 -29.56 -17.78
C LEU A 95 -5.53 -30.22 -19.16
N LEU A 96 -4.52 -31.03 -19.50
CA LEU A 96 -4.47 -31.75 -20.78
C LEU A 96 -5.68 -32.69 -20.95
N VAL A 97 -6.04 -33.44 -19.90
CA VAL A 97 -7.22 -34.31 -19.91
C VAL A 97 -8.51 -33.51 -20.11
N ASN A 98 -8.67 -32.38 -19.42
CA ASN A 98 -9.83 -31.52 -19.56
C ASN A 98 -9.92 -30.87 -20.95
N CYS A 99 -8.79 -30.49 -21.54
CA CYS A 99 -8.71 -30.03 -22.92
C CYS A 99 -9.12 -31.12 -23.91
N LEU A 100 -8.63 -32.36 -23.74
CA LEU A 100 -9.03 -33.51 -24.58
C LEU A 100 -10.53 -33.83 -24.45
N ARG A 101 -11.12 -33.58 -23.27
CA ARG A 101 -12.56 -33.71 -23.03
C ARG A 101 -13.38 -32.49 -23.47
N GLY A 102 -12.75 -31.43 -23.98
CA GLY A 102 -13.39 -30.19 -24.39
C GLY A 102 -14.00 -29.39 -23.23
N LYS A 103 -13.55 -29.61 -21.99
CA LYS A 103 -14.08 -28.97 -20.77
C LYS A 103 -12.97 -28.40 -19.86
N PRO A 104 -12.04 -27.57 -20.37
CA PRO A 104 -11.06 -26.91 -19.50
C PRO A 104 -11.77 -25.96 -18.53
N VAL A 105 -11.39 -25.97 -17.26
CA VAL A 105 -11.87 -24.99 -16.27
C VAL A 105 -11.06 -23.71 -16.47
N ILE A 106 -11.69 -22.66 -16.99
CA ILE A 106 -11.02 -21.38 -17.22
C ILE A 106 -11.15 -20.53 -15.95
N PRO A 107 -10.03 -20.03 -15.38
CA PRO A 107 -10.07 -19.21 -14.18
C PRO A 107 -10.64 -17.82 -14.51
N HIS A 108 -11.47 -17.30 -13.61
CA HIS A 108 -12.05 -15.95 -13.71
C HIS A 108 -11.43 -15.05 -12.65
N LYS A 109 -10.91 -13.88 -13.01
CA LYS A 109 -10.10 -13.03 -12.11
C LYS A 109 -10.88 -12.58 -10.86
N GLU A 110 -12.17 -12.42 -11.00
CA GLU A 110 -13.09 -11.95 -9.96
C GLU A 110 -13.67 -13.10 -9.12
N SER A 111 -13.25 -14.36 -9.35
CA SER A 111 -13.71 -15.50 -8.56
C SER A 111 -12.91 -15.67 -7.27
N GLU A 112 -13.55 -16.28 -6.27
CA GLU A 112 -12.92 -16.67 -5.00
C GLU A 112 -11.80 -17.70 -5.15
N SER A 113 -11.75 -18.40 -6.28
CA SER A 113 -10.72 -19.40 -6.59
C SER A 113 -9.51 -18.81 -7.30
N PHE A 114 -9.58 -17.56 -7.77
CA PHE A 114 -8.48 -16.88 -8.42
C PHE A 114 -7.61 -16.19 -7.37
N ILE A 115 -6.34 -16.56 -7.32
CA ILE A 115 -5.38 -16.00 -6.36
C ILE A 115 -4.20 -15.33 -7.07
N SER A 116 -3.67 -14.29 -6.46
CA SER A 116 -2.49 -13.55 -6.92
C SER A 116 -1.24 -14.44 -6.92
N ILE A 117 -0.13 -13.93 -7.45
CA ILE A 117 1.16 -14.59 -7.29
C ILE A 117 1.52 -14.81 -5.81
N ILE A 118 1.13 -13.91 -4.91
CA ILE A 118 1.39 -14.04 -3.47
C ILE A 118 0.63 -15.22 -2.88
N GLY A 119 -0.66 -15.36 -3.19
CA GLY A 119 -1.45 -16.52 -2.80
C GLY A 119 -0.93 -17.83 -3.39
N ASN A 120 -0.35 -17.80 -4.60
CA ASN A 120 0.27 -18.98 -5.20
C ASN A 120 1.59 -19.39 -4.52
N LEU A 121 2.35 -18.43 -3.97
CA LEU A 121 3.57 -18.69 -3.20
C LEU A 121 3.28 -19.23 -1.79
N ASP A 122 2.17 -18.82 -1.18
CA ASP A 122 1.72 -19.33 0.12
C ASP A 122 0.20 -19.56 0.14
N LYS A 123 -0.18 -20.82 -0.06
CA LYS A 123 -1.57 -21.29 -0.14
C LYS A 123 -2.29 -21.44 1.21
N ARG A 124 -1.65 -21.16 2.35
CA ARG A 124 -2.30 -21.31 3.66
C ARG A 124 -3.44 -20.29 3.81
N VAL A 125 -4.61 -20.73 4.22
CA VAL A 125 -5.77 -19.82 4.45
C VAL A 125 -6.19 -19.84 5.91
N GLU A 126 -6.12 -21.00 6.55
CA GLU A 126 -6.58 -21.20 7.92
C GLU A 126 -5.72 -20.46 8.95
N LEU A 127 -6.38 -19.95 10.00
CA LEU A 127 -5.73 -19.41 11.18
C LEU A 127 -5.16 -20.56 12.04
N ASP A 128 -4.05 -20.29 12.75
CA ASP A 128 -3.48 -21.28 13.67
C ASP A 128 -4.40 -21.47 14.88
N THR A 129 -5.04 -22.65 14.97
CA THR A 129 -6.00 -22.98 16.03
C THR A 129 -5.38 -23.04 17.42
N ARG A 130 -4.05 -23.03 17.53
CA ARG A 130 -3.34 -22.98 18.81
C ARG A 130 -3.26 -21.58 19.40
N ILE A 131 -3.47 -20.54 18.59
CA ILE A 131 -3.42 -19.15 19.02
C ILE A 131 -4.84 -18.66 19.23
N SER A 132 -5.24 -18.53 20.48
CA SER A 132 -6.63 -18.22 20.82
C SER A 132 -6.89 -16.72 20.98
N PRO A 133 -8.09 -16.24 20.62
CA PRO A 133 -8.63 -14.98 21.10
C PRO A 133 -8.29 -14.62 22.56
N GLY A 134 -7.64 -13.46 22.76
CA GLY A 134 -7.25 -12.96 24.09
C GLY A 134 -5.81 -13.26 24.48
N GLU A 135 -5.11 -14.09 23.71
CA GLU A 135 -3.65 -14.20 23.79
C GLU A 135 -2.98 -12.97 23.17
N LYS A 136 -1.79 -12.63 23.68
CA LYS A 136 -1.05 -11.44 23.23
C LYS A 136 -0.67 -11.52 21.75
N GLU A 137 -0.44 -12.73 21.26
CA GLU A 137 0.03 -13.04 19.92
C GLU A 137 -1.12 -13.13 18.89
N TYR A 138 -2.38 -13.20 19.35
CA TYR A 138 -3.53 -13.45 18.49
C TYR A 138 -3.68 -12.41 17.38
N TYR A 139 -3.69 -11.11 17.74
CA TYR A 139 -3.81 -10.06 16.74
C TYR A 139 -2.57 -9.93 15.87
N ALA A 140 -1.38 -10.36 16.32
CA ALA A 140 -0.21 -10.44 15.45
C ALA A 140 -0.38 -11.54 14.39
N ALA A 141 -0.85 -12.73 14.78
CA ALA A 141 -1.09 -13.85 13.86
C ALA A 141 -2.23 -13.55 12.87
N LEU A 142 -3.35 -13.01 13.34
CA LEU A 142 -4.45 -12.56 12.48
C LEU A 142 -3.99 -11.46 11.52
N SER A 143 -3.22 -10.49 12.03
CA SER A 143 -2.68 -9.40 11.22
C SER A 143 -1.76 -9.89 10.11
N MET A 144 -0.94 -10.92 10.37
CA MET A 144 -0.08 -11.54 9.35
C MET A 144 -0.91 -12.16 8.24
N MET A 145 -1.94 -12.93 8.60
CA MET A 145 -2.83 -13.57 7.63
C MET A 145 -3.64 -12.54 6.85
N ALA A 146 -4.13 -11.49 7.51
CA ALA A 146 -4.82 -10.38 6.86
C ALA A 146 -3.89 -9.59 5.92
N SER A 147 -2.65 -9.30 6.30
CA SER A 147 -1.66 -8.67 5.41
C SER A 147 -1.39 -9.49 4.17
N LYS A 148 -1.30 -10.81 4.27
CA LYS A 148 -1.16 -11.68 3.10
C LYS A 148 -2.43 -11.68 2.24
N ALA A 149 -3.59 -11.87 2.86
CA ALA A 149 -4.87 -11.91 2.16
C ALA A 149 -5.18 -10.60 1.41
N SER A 150 -4.67 -9.46 1.89
CA SER A 150 -4.87 -8.14 1.26
C SER A 150 -4.44 -8.06 -0.21
N TYR A 151 -3.63 -9.01 -0.68
CA TYR A 151 -3.21 -9.12 -2.08
C TYR A 151 -4.25 -9.71 -3.02
N GLU A 152 -5.30 -10.29 -2.47
CA GLU A 152 -6.30 -11.07 -3.20
C GLU A 152 -7.53 -10.24 -3.56
N ASN A 153 -8.34 -10.77 -4.49
CA ASN A 153 -9.55 -10.08 -4.95
C ASN A 153 -10.68 -10.10 -3.88
N GLU A 154 -11.70 -9.25 -4.08
CA GLU A 154 -12.80 -9.11 -3.12
C GLU A 154 -13.56 -10.43 -2.86
N ALA A 155 -13.79 -11.26 -3.88
CA ALA A 155 -14.51 -12.53 -3.71
C ALA A 155 -13.71 -13.50 -2.84
N TYR A 156 -12.40 -13.62 -3.08
CA TYR A 156 -11.50 -14.41 -2.24
C TYR A 156 -11.49 -13.90 -0.80
N LEU A 157 -11.37 -12.58 -0.61
CA LEU A 157 -11.35 -11.95 0.70
C LEU A 157 -12.64 -12.20 1.48
N ARG A 158 -13.80 -12.02 0.83
CA ARG A 158 -15.12 -12.26 1.40
C ARG A 158 -15.26 -13.71 1.84
N THR A 159 -14.91 -14.67 0.98
CA THR A 159 -14.96 -16.10 1.28
C THR A 159 -14.00 -16.47 2.41
N THR A 160 -12.76 -15.98 2.38
CA THR A 160 -11.76 -16.19 3.44
C THR A 160 -12.27 -15.69 4.80
N VAL A 161 -12.70 -14.44 4.88
CA VAL A 161 -13.13 -13.84 6.14
C VAL A 161 -14.40 -14.50 6.68
N THR A 162 -15.39 -14.76 5.83
CA THR A 162 -16.70 -15.27 6.28
C THR A 162 -16.74 -16.78 6.47
N GLN A 163 -16.12 -17.55 5.57
CA GLN A 163 -16.23 -19.01 5.57
C GLN A 163 -15.04 -19.70 6.25
N HIS A 164 -13.81 -19.19 6.09
CA HIS A 164 -12.63 -19.80 6.70
C HIS A 164 -12.38 -19.23 8.10
N TRP A 165 -12.41 -17.91 8.26
CA TRP A 165 -12.11 -17.26 9.54
C TRP A 165 -13.34 -17.06 10.42
N GLN A 166 -14.55 -17.24 9.88
CA GLN A 166 -15.82 -17.08 10.60
C GLN A 166 -15.96 -15.68 11.25
N MET A 167 -15.54 -14.65 10.52
CA MET A 167 -15.52 -13.24 10.92
C MET A 167 -16.43 -12.40 10.01
N GLU A 168 -16.71 -11.15 10.41
CA GLU A 168 -17.50 -10.22 9.61
C GLU A 168 -16.62 -9.54 8.56
N PHE A 169 -16.97 -9.67 7.27
CA PHE A 169 -16.32 -8.93 6.19
C PHE A 169 -16.94 -7.54 6.05
N LEU A 170 -16.15 -6.49 6.29
CA LEU A 170 -16.62 -5.10 6.30
C LEU A 170 -16.45 -4.40 4.95
N GLY A 171 -15.58 -4.90 4.08
CA GLY A 171 -15.45 -4.41 2.70
C GLY A 171 -14.01 -4.41 2.18
N PHE A 172 -13.93 -4.27 0.86
CA PHE A 172 -12.70 -4.09 0.07
C PHE A 172 -12.74 -2.72 -0.60
N TYR A 173 -11.59 -2.04 -0.67
CA TYR A 173 -11.52 -0.64 -1.05
C TYR A 173 -10.33 -0.35 -1.97
N ASP A 174 -10.63 0.36 -3.06
CA ASP A 174 -9.65 0.99 -3.95
C ASP A 174 -9.62 2.50 -3.71
N PHE A 175 -8.45 3.04 -3.40
CA PHE A 175 -8.27 4.44 -3.04
C PHE A 175 -7.50 5.22 -4.10
N TRP A 176 -7.94 6.46 -4.28
CA TRP A 176 -7.35 7.42 -5.21
C TRP A 176 -6.01 7.95 -4.72
N ASN A 177 -5.06 8.10 -5.64
CA ASN A 177 -3.80 8.81 -5.43
C ASN A 177 -3.81 10.10 -6.26
N ASP A 178 -3.79 11.24 -5.58
CA ASP A 178 -3.89 12.55 -6.23
C ASP A 178 -2.65 12.96 -7.03
N TYR A 179 -1.50 12.35 -6.76
CA TYR A 179 -0.28 12.64 -7.51
C TYR A 179 -0.21 11.82 -8.81
N LEU A 180 -0.68 10.57 -8.77
CA LEU A 180 -0.70 9.66 -9.93
C LEU A 180 -1.98 9.78 -10.77
N GLN A 181 -3.02 10.43 -10.25
CA GLN A 181 -4.33 10.56 -10.87
C GLN A 181 -4.98 9.22 -11.26
N LYS A 182 -4.89 8.23 -10.37
CA LYS A 182 -5.53 6.90 -10.50
C LYS A 182 -5.64 6.20 -9.14
N THR A 183 -6.40 5.11 -9.08
CA THR A 183 -6.46 4.23 -7.90
C THR A 183 -5.24 3.33 -7.82
N THR A 184 -4.52 3.38 -6.70
CA THR A 184 -3.27 2.61 -6.50
C THR A 184 -3.14 2.01 -5.11
N THR A 185 -3.89 2.51 -4.13
CA THR A 185 -3.82 1.99 -2.77
C THR A 185 -5.05 1.15 -2.50
N GLN A 186 -4.86 -0.02 -1.92
CA GLN A 186 -5.94 -0.95 -1.61
C GLN A 186 -5.90 -1.34 -0.15
N ALA A 187 -7.08 -1.55 0.42
CA ALA A 187 -7.21 -2.15 1.74
C ALA A 187 -8.50 -2.94 1.83
N PHE A 188 -8.55 -3.86 2.80
CA PHE A 188 -9.82 -4.45 3.21
C PHE A 188 -9.97 -4.37 4.72
N MET A 189 -11.21 -4.46 5.17
CA MET A 189 -11.57 -4.41 6.57
C MET A 189 -12.38 -5.65 6.94
N LEU A 190 -12.11 -6.18 8.14
CA LEU A 190 -12.88 -7.23 8.78
C LEU A 190 -13.14 -6.88 10.24
N ARG A 191 -14.12 -7.54 10.85
CA ARG A 191 -14.36 -7.48 12.29
C ARG A 191 -14.30 -8.88 12.89
N ASP A 192 -13.46 -9.01 13.90
CA ASP A 192 -13.42 -10.13 14.82
C ASP A 192 -13.92 -9.66 16.20
N ARG A 193 -15.16 -10.02 16.53
CA ARG A 193 -15.84 -9.63 17.77
C ARG A 193 -15.84 -8.10 17.94
N ASP A 194 -15.21 -7.58 18.99
CA ASP A 194 -15.13 -6.14 19.26
C ASP A 194 -13.89 -5.48 18.61
N THR A 195 -13.15 -6.15 17.72
CA THR A 195 -11.96 -5.58 17.07
C THR A 195 -12.11 -5.53 15.57
N ILE A 196 -11.89 -4.34 15.01
CA ILE A 196 -11.83 -4.10 13.56
C ILE A 196 -10.38 -4.25 13.11
N VAL A 197 -10.11 -5.02 12.05
CA VAL A 197 -8.78 -5.09 11.44
C VAL A 197 -8.83 -4.36 10.10
N VAL A 198 -7.91 -3.41 9.90
CA VAL A 198 -7.68 -2.74 8.62
C VAL A 198 -6.37 -3.24 8.05
N ALA A 199 -6.44 -3.92 6.92
CA ALA A 199 -5.28 -4.48 6.25
C ALA A 199 -5.01 -3.73 4.95
N PHE A 200 -3.94 -2.94 4.93
CA PHE A 200 -3.44 -2.27 3.73
C PHE A 200 -2.63 -3.25 2.88
N ARG A 201 -2.89 -3.24 1.58
CA ARG A 201 -2.14 -4.00 0.60
C ARG A 201 -0.77 -3.40 0.38
N GLY A 202 0.23 -4.26 0.22
CA GLY A 202 1.56 -3.86 -0.22
C GLY A 202 1.78 -3.95 -1.73
N THR A 203 3.04 -3.85 -2.13
CA THR A 203 3.48 -3.80 -3.53
C THR A 203 3.12 -5.06 -4.31
N GLU A 204 2.35 -4.93 -5.38
CA GLU A 204 2.19 -5.98 -6.38
C GLU A 204 3.50 -6.18 -7.16
N PRO A 205 4.05 -7.41 -7.27
CA PRO A 205 5.34 -7.63 -7.93
C PRO A 205 5.42 -7.11 -9.37
N PHE A 206 4.29 -7.08 -10.07
CA PHE A 206 4.19 -6.65 -11.47
C PHE A 206 3.52 -5.28 -11.65
N ASN A 207 3.44 -4.48 -10.59
CA ASN A 207 2.87 -3.14 -10.61
C ASN A 207 3.98 -2.08 -10.49
N ALA A 208 4.25 -1.40 -11.60
CA ALA A 208 5.32 -0.41 -11.66
C ALA A 208 5.07 0.80 -10.75
N ASP A 209 3.82 1.18 -10.49
CA ASP A 209 3.48 2.34 -9.66
C ASP A 209 3.75 2.09 -8.19
N ASP A 210 3.46 0.88 -7.72
CA ASP A 210 3.77 0.46 -6.35
C ASP A 210 5.29 0.48 -6.14
N TRP A 211 6.05 -0.10 -7.07
CA TRP A 211 7.51 -0.08 -7.03
C TRP A 211 8.08 1.36 -7.10
N CYS A 212 7.52 2.23 -7.94
CA CYS A 212 7.93 3.63 -8.00
C CYS A 212 7.68 4.35 -6.69
N SER A 213 6.56 4.04 -6.01
CA SER A 213 6.22 4.61 -4.71
C SER A 213 7.18 4.15 -3.62
N ASP A 214 7.68 2.92 -3.68
CA ASP A 214 8.64 2.38 -2.70
C ASP A 214 10.05 2.97 -2.86
N ILE A 215 10.46 3.29 -4.09
CA ILE A 215 11.80 3.84 -4.37
C ILE A 215 11.82 5.37 -4.47
N ASP A 216 10.69 6.05 -4.25
CA ASP A 216 10.58 7.52 -4.29
C ASP A 216 11.28 8.18 -3.11
N LEU A 217 12.52 8.65 -3.30
CA LEU A 217 13.29 9.34 -2.25
C LEU A 217 12.77 10.74 -1.89
N SER A 218 11.61 11.16 -2.43
CA SER A 218 10.95 12.38 -1.98
C SER A 218 10.58 12.28 -0.51
N TRP A 219 10.60 13.40 0.20
CA TRP A 219 10.13 13.49 1.58
C TRP A 219 9.49 14.83 1.90
N TYR A 220 8.61 14.82 2.89
CA TYR A 220 8.00 16.01 3.51
C TYR A 220 8.29 16.02 5.00
N GLU A 221 8.68 17.16 5.55
CA GLU A 221 8.91 17.34 6.98
C GLU A 221 7.65 17.87 7.67
N LEU A 222 6.97 16.97 8.40
CA LEU A 222 5.82 17.30 9.22
C LEU A 222 6.27 17.81 10.58
N ARG A 223 5.73 18.96 10.99
CA ARG A 223 6.06 19.60 12.26
C ARG A 223 5.79 18.65 13.43
N HIS A 224 6.77 18.48 14.32
CA HIS A 224 6.72 17.59 15.49
C HIS A 224 6.70 16.08 15.20
N ILE A 225 6.76 15.66 13.93
CA ILE A 225 6.81 14.24 13.54
C ILE A 225 8.17 13.91 12.89
N GLY A 226 8.68 14.77 12.01
CA GLY A 226 9.93 14.55 11.28
C GLY A 226 9.72 14.44 9.77
N LYS A 227 10.74 13.95 9.05
CA LYS A 227 10.72 13.76 7.60
C LYS A 227 10.11 12.41 7.28
N ILE A 228 9.07 12.44 6.45
CA ILE A 228 8.31 11.26 6.08
C ILE A 228 8.44 11.04 4.57
N HIS A 229 8.57 9.77 4.19
CA HIS A 229 8.63 9.33 2.80
C HIS A 229 7.42 9.79 1.99
N GLY A 230 7.68 10.59 0.96
CA GLY A 230 6.66 11.25 0.15
C GLY A 230 5.80 10.27 -0.63
N GLY A 231 6.38 9.17 -1.13
CA GLY A 231 5.62 8.11 -1.81
C GLY A 231 4.50 7.53 -0.94
N PHE A 232 4.79 7.24 0.34
CA PHE A 232 3.84 6.65 1.27
C PHE A 232 2.77 7.66 1.70
N MET A 233 3.14 8.93 1.88
CA MET A 233 2.16 9.99 2.13
C MET A 233 1.18 10.15 0.97
N LYS A 234 1.68 10.17 -0.28
CA LYS A 234 0.84 10.25 -1.49
C LYS A 234 -0.10 9.05 -1.62
N ALA A 235 0.39 7.84 -1.38
CA ALA A 235 -0.41 6.63 -1.38
C ALA A 235 -1.48 6.63 -0.28
N LEU A 236 -1.15 7.10 0.92
CA LEU A 236 -2.10 7.16 2.03
C LEU A 236 -3.19 8.23 1.83
N GLY A 237 -2.94 9.27 1.04
CA GLY A 237 -3.96 10.27 0.71
C GLY A 237 -3.52 11.72 0.85
N LEU A 238 -2.21 12.00 0.86
CA LEU A 238 -1.70 13.36 0.73
C LEU A 238 -2.23 13.98 -0.57
N GLN A 239 -2.77 15.18 -0.46
CA GLN A 239 -3.34 15.91 -1.57
C GLN A 239 -2.32 16.87 -2.17
N ARG A 240 -2.41 17.09 -3.49
CA ARG A 240 -1.47 17.97 -4.19
C ARG A 240 -1.71 19.44 -3.88
N ASN A 241 -2.96 19.86 -3.75
CA ASN A 241 -3.31 21.28 -3.62
C ASN A 241 -3.63 21.72 -2.18
N GLU A 242 -3.87 20.78 -1.26
CA GLU A 242 -4.30 21.10 0.11
C GLU A 242 -3.45 20.41 1.18
N GLY A 243 -2.52 19.53 0.77
CA GLY A 243 -1.73 18.73 1.70
C GLY A 243 -2.58 17.74 2.50
N TRP A 244 -2.69 17.99 3.80
CA TRP A 244 -3.48 17.21 4.75
C TRP A 244 -4.58 18.08 5.39
N PRO A 245 -5.64 18.45 4.66
CA PRO A 245 -6.78 19.12 5.27
C PRO A 245 -7.41 18.21 6.32
N LYS A 246 -7.98 18.78 7.39
CA LYS A 246 -8.61 17.98 8.45
C LYS A 246 -9.85 17.23 7.92
N GLU A 247 -10.60 17.83 7.01
CA GLU A 247 -11.79 17.25 6.39
C GLU A 247 -11.48 16.68 5.01
N SER A 248 -12.24 15.66 4.61
CA SER A 248 -12.05 14.99 3.32
C SER A 248 -12.54 15.88 2.16
N PRO A 249 -11.83 15.93 1.03
CA PRO A 249 -12.44 16.39 -0.21
C PRO A 249 -13.55 15.39 -0.59
N GLU A 250 -14.75 15.87 -0.89
CA GLU A 250 -15.90 15.00 -1.19
C GLU A 250 -15.77 14.23 -2.52
N THR A 251 -14.79 14.57 -3.35
CA THR A 251 -14.79 14.16 -4.76
C THR A 251 -14.15 12.80 -5.02
N LYS A 252 -13.20 12.34 -4.19
CA LYS A 252 -12.44 11.10 -4.43
C LYS A 252 -12.10 10.37 -3.13
N PRO A 253 -12.17 9.02 -3.10
CA PRO A 253 -11.91 8.23 -1.90
C PRO A 253 -10.41 8.12 -1.63
N LEU A 254 -9.88 8.98 -0.76
CA LEU A 254 -8.49 8.93 -0.30
C LEU A 254 -8.37 7.97 0.90
N ALA A 255 -7.31 7.14 0.94
CA ALA A 255 -7.22 6.02 1.88
C ALA A 255 -7.36 6.45 3.35
N TYR A 256 -6.60 7.46 3.78
CA TYR A 256 -6.67 8.00 5.13
C TYR A 256 -8.09 8.45 5.51
N TYR A 257 -8.70 9.27 4.66
CA TYR A 257 -9.97 9.92 4.97
C TYR A 257 -11.12 8.91 5.02
N GLU A 258 -11.17 8.00 4.05
CA GLU A 258 -12.22 6.97 3.97
C GLU A 258 -12.09 5.93 5.09
N VAL A 259 -10.88 5.44 5.35
CA VAL A 259 -10.65 4.50 6.46
C VAL A 259 -10.96 5.18 7.80
N ARG A 260 -10.53 6.43 8.01
CA ARG A 260 -10.87 7.20 9.22
C ARG A 260 -12.38 7.35 9.39
N LYS A 261 -13.09 7.72 8.33
CA LYS A 261 -14.56 7.87 8.33
C LYS A 261 -15.26 6.55 8.67
N LYS A 262 -14.81 5.44 8.07
CA LYS A 262 -15.34 4.10 8.36
C LYS A 262 -15.07 3.67 9.79
N LEU A 263 -13.86 3.88 10.30
CA LEU A 263 -13.52 3.60 11.69
C LEU A 263 -14.41 4.39 12.64
N LYS A 264 -14.59 5.71 12.44
CA LYS A 264 -15.52 6.52 13.26
C LYS A 264 -16.94 5.94 13.27
N SER A 265 -17.46 5.58 12.09
CA SER A 265 -18.80 4.99 11.96
C SER A 265 -18.92 3.64 12.68
N LEU A 266 -17.92 2.77 12.54
CA LEU A 266 -17.95 1.41 13.08
C LEU A 266 -17.66 1.34 14.59
N LEU A 267 -16.86 2.27 15.12
CA LEU A 267 -16.58 2.37 16.55
C LEU A 267 -17.77 3.00 17.30
N GLY A 268 -18.45 3.97 16.68
CA GLY A 268 -19.62 4.65 17.23
C GLY A 268 -19.37 5.17 18.65
N GLU A 269 -20.39 5.08 19.50
CA GLU A 269 -20.31 5.43 20.93
C GLU A 269 -19.86 4.23 21.81
N ASN A 270 -19.56 3.07 21.22
CA ASN A 270 -19.26 1.86 22.00
C ASN A 270 -17.78 1.79 22.37
N ASP A 271 -17.45 2.16 23.61
CA ASP A 271 -16.09 2.23 24.14
C ASP A 271 -15.29 0.92 24.16
N LYS A 272 -15.95 -0.21 23.92
CA LYS A 272 -15.29 -1.52 23.86
C LYS A 272 -14.72 -1.84 22.50
N VAL A 273 -15.25 -1.25 21.42
CA VAL A 273 -14.80 -1.59 20.07
C VAL A 273 -13.43 -0.97 19.84
N LYS A 274 -12.46 -1.77 19.44
CA LYS A 274 -11.10 -1.33 19.11
C LYS A 274 -10.76 -1.60 17.66
N TYR A 275 -9.61 -1.13 17.21
CA TYR A 275 -9.10 -1.50 15.90
C TYR A 275 -7.60 -1.75 15.87
N VAL A 276 -7.21 -2.54 14.88
CA VAL A 276 -5.83 -2.90 14.56
C VAL A 276 -5.55 -2.45 13.13
N LEU A 277 -4.37 -1.90 12.93
CA LEU A 277 -3.85 -1.59 11.60
C LEU A 277 -2.77 -2.61 11.24
N THR A 278 -2.82 -3.12 10.01
CA THR A 278 -1.83 -4.08 9.53
C THR A 278 -1.50 -3.90 8.06
N GLY A 279 -0.35 -4.43 7.66
CA GLY A 279 0.09 -4.46 6.28
C GLY A 279 1.46 -5.10 6.10
N HIS A 280 1.70 -5.61 4.89
CA HIS A 280 2.99 -6.15 4.46
C HIS A 280 3.66 -5.18 3.48
N SER A 281 4.99 -5.06 3.51
CA SER A 281 5.76 -4.19 2.61
C SER A 281 5.23 -2.74 2.64
N LEU A 282 4.92 -2.13 1.48
CA LEU A 282 4.24 -0.84 1.36
C LEU A 282 3.00 -0.71 2.25
N GLY A 283 2.18 -1.77 2.37
CA GLY A 283 1.00 -1.76 3.24
C GLY A 283 1.35 -1.56 4.71
N GLY A 284 2.50 -2.07 5.15
CA GLY A 284 3.02 -1.83 6.50
C GLY A 284 3.43 -0.37 6.70
N ALA A 285 4.00 0.27 5.67
CA ALA A 285 4.31 1.70 5.70
C ALA A 285 3.04 2.56 5.84
N LEU A 286 1.96 2.20 5.13
CA LEU A 286 0.67 2.87 5.24
C LEU A 286 0.03 2.65 6.63
N ALA A 287 0.11 1.43 7.17
CA ALA A 287 -0.43 1.07 8.46
C ALA A 287 0.17 1.89 9.62
N ILE A 288 1.50 2.14 9.60
CA ILE A 288 2.16 2.95 10.63
C ILE A 288 1.99 4.46 10.39
N LEU A 289 1.86 4.89 9.13
CA LEU A 289 1.71 6.31 8.81
C LEU A 289 0.30 6.81 9.18
N PHE A 290 -0.72 5.95 9.06
CA PHE A 290 -2.10 6.28 9.42
C PHE A 290 -2.27 6.88 10.83
N PRO A 291 -1.77 6.26 11.93
CA PRO A 291 -1.88 6.85 13.27
C PRO A 291 -1.06 8.13 13.44
N ALA A 292 0.04 8.32 12.71
CA ALA A 292 0.78 9.59 12.72
C ALA A 292 -0.08 10.73 12.17
N ILE A 293 -0.83 10.50 11.09
CA ILE A 293 -1.77 11.48 10.53
C ILE A 293 -3.01 11.66 11.43
N LEU A 294 -3.50 10.60 12.10
CA LEU A 294 -4.53 10.74 13.14
C LEU A 294 -4.08 11.68 14.27
N ALA A 295 -2.86 11.50 14.78
CA ALA A 295 -2.28 12.35 15.82
C ALA A 295 -2.15 13.80 15.33
N MET A 296 -1.68 14.01 14.10
CA MET A 296 -1.59 15.33 13.48
C MET A 296 -2.96 16.03 13.37
N HIS A 297 -4.02 15.28 13.07
CA HIS A 297 -5.39 15.82 12.99
C HIS A 297 -6.09 15.92 14.34
N GLY A 298 -5.45 15.51 15.44
CA GLY A 298 -6.01 15.55 16.79
C GLY A 298 -7.15 14.55 17.00
N GLU A 299 -7.12 13.40 16.31
CA GLU A 299 -8.15 12.36 16.39
C GLU A 299 -7.97 11.47 17.63
N THR A 300 -8.00 12.08 18.83
CA THR A 300 -7.69 11.40 20.11
C THR A 300 -8.59 10.20 20.38
N GLY A 301 -9.90 10.30 20.10
CA GLY A 301 -10.83 9.19 20.32
C GLY A 301 -10.55 7.98 19.43
N LEU A 302 -10.01 8.17 18.22
CA LEU A 302 -9.52 7.04 17.42
C LEU A 302 -8.21 6.50 17.99
N MET A 303 -7.28 7.39 18.34
CA MET A 303 -5.98 6.98 18.90
C MET A 303 -6.13 6.15 20.19
N GLU A 304 -7.09 6.48 21.07
CA GLU A 304 -7.38 5.71 22.29
C GLU A 304 -7.95 4.31 22.02
N ARG A 305 -8.53 4.10 20.83
CA ARG A 305 -9.16 2.85 20.39
C ARG A 305 -8.24 2.00 19.51
N LEU A 306 -7.03 2.48 19.21
CA LEU A 306 -6.01 1.75 18.48
C LEU A 306 -5.38 0.70 19.41
N GLU A 307 -5.69 -0.57 19.19
CA GLU A 307 -5.15 -1.69 19.96
C GLU A 307 -3.70 -2.00 19.56
N GLY A 308 -3.36 -1.80 18.28
CA GLY A 308 -2.00 -2.03 17.81
C GLY A 308 -1.82 -1.80 16.32
N VAL A 309 -0.54 -1.69 15.94
CA VAL A 309 -0.10 -1.65 14.56
C VAL A 309 0.87 -2.82 14.36
N TYR A 310 0.51 -3.77 13.50
CA TYR A 310 1.33 -4.94 13.19
C TYR A 310 1.79 -4.85 11.75
N THR A 311 3.10 -4.81 11.52
CA THR A 311 3.64 -4.66 10.16
C THR A 311 4.66 -5.74 9.86
N PHE A 312 4.73 -6.15 8.60
CA PHE A 312 5.57 -7.27 8.17
C PHE A 312 6.41 -6.85 6.96
N GLY A 313 7.73 -6.91 7.09
CA GLY A 313 8.63 -6.46 6.00
C GLY A 313 8.47 -4.98 5.63
N GLN A 314 8.02 -4.15 6.58
CA GLN A 314 7.80 -2.72 6.38
C GLN A 314 9.12 -2.00 6.01
N PRO A 315 9.13 -1.12 4.99
CA PRO A 315 10.25 -0.22 4.74
C PRO A 315 10.30 0.93 5.76
N ARG A 316 11.46 1.59 5.88
CA ARG A 316 11.56 2.79 6.73
C ARG A 316 10.63 3.89 6.19
N VAL A 317 9.80 4.46 7.07
CA VAL A 317 8.75 5.43 6.70
C VAL A 317 9.17 6.89 6.93
N GLY A 318 10.05 7.13 7.89
CA GLY A 318 10.57 8.46 8.19
C GLY A 318 11.99 8.41 8.76
N ASP A 319 12.52 9.58 9.12
CA ASP A 319 13.81 9.72 9.81
C ASP A 319 13.71 9.45 11.32
N ASP A 320 14.84 9.66 12.01
CA ASP A 320 15.02 9.42 13.45
C ASP A 320 14.37 10.51 14.32
#